data_AF-A0A7V8NSN7-F1
#
_entry.id   AF-A0A7V8NSN7-F1
#
_cell.length_a   1.000
_cell.length_b   1.000
_cell.length_c   1.000
_cell.angle_alpha   90.00
_cell.angle_beta   90.00
_cell.angle_gamma   90.00
#
_symmetry.space_group_name_H-M   'P 1'
#
loop_
_entity.id
_entity.type
_entity.pdbx_description
1 polymer ?
#
loop_
_entity_poly.entity_id
_entity_poly.type
_entity_poly.pdbx_seq_one_letter_code
_entity_poly.pdbx_strand_id
1 'polypeptide(L)'
;MELERRVLDRERLGWQRKDDVDSTRIPQHYFDYLRGGPVAPLAGVVRHNQMDLRGLAALFGKINRMLSDSADRLGEYDSLDLFGLSRFFERRGDSARADIACAQALALGLPGDVRGRAQRGLAGMAKRRGEYERAAGIWEEMVRDSGDEVHACEQLAIYYERRAKDSERALEYAKLGLARLRRQRTAPSGHAHDPSLASRLARQEKHLVERSARLERKAPPRSSRAPRRGAPGAAEPKANSALW
;
A
#
# COMPACT_ATOMS: atom_id res chain seq x y z
N MET A 1 -3.39 -19.20 -12.99
CA MET A 1 -2.35 -20.09 -12.44
C MET A 1 -1.63 -19.48 -11.23
N GLU A 2 -0.93 -18.35 -11.33
CA GLU A 2 -0.15 -17.80 -10.20
C GLU A 2 -1.01 -17.18 -9.08
N LEU A 3 -2.11 -16.49 -9.43
CA LEU A 3 -3.01 -15.86 -8.47
C LEU A 3 -3.82 -16.88 -7.67
N GLU A 4 -4.21 -17.97 -8.33
CA GLU A 4 -4.94 -19.08 -7.73
C GLU A 4 -4.06 -19.84 -6.75
N ARG A 5 -2.79 -20.09 -7.08
CA ARG A 5 -1.79 -20.65 -6.14
C ARG A 5 -1.54 -19.76 -4.92
N ARG A 6 -1.51 -18.43 -5.08
CA ARG A 6 -1.22 -17.50 -3.97
C ARG A 6 -2.43 -17.23 -3.07
N VAL A 7 -3.65 -17.23 -3.62
CA VAL A 7 -4.89 -16.96 -2.86
C VAL A 7 -5.50 -18.25 -2.29
N LEU A 8 -5.43 -19.35 -3.04
CA LEU A 8 -5.91 -20.67 -2.64
C LEU A 8 -4.73 -21.60 -2.30
N ASP A 9 -3.68 -21.04 -1.71
CA ASP A 9 -2.52 -21.84 -1.36
C ASP A 9 -2.94 -23.00 -0.47
N ARG A 10 -2.67 -24.21 -0.97
CA ARG A 10 -3.21 -25.47 -0.45
C ARG A 10 -2.82 -25.67 1.01
N GLU A 11 -1.64 -25.22 1.39
CA GLU A 11 -1.13 -25.29 2.76
C GLU A 11 -1.77 -24.25 3.69
N ARG A 12 -2.08 -23.04 3.19
CA ARG A 12 -2.68 -21.96 4.00
C ARG A 12 -4.15 -22.22 4.37
N LEU A 13 -4.83 -23.05 3.58
CA LEU A 13 -6.18 -23.54 3.88
C LEU A 13 -6.16 -24.95 4.52
N GLY A 14 -4.99 -25.57 4.70
CA GLY A 14 -4.83 -26.91 5.26
C GLY A 14 -5.45 -28.02 4.40
N TRP A 15 -5.54 -27.83 3.09
CA TRP A 15 -6.31 -28.67 2.16
C TRP A 15 -5.42 -29.32 1.10
N GLN A 16 -5.27 -30.64 1.15
CA GLN A 16 -4.55 -31.41 0.13
C GLN A 16 -5.52 -31.94 -0.95
N ARG A 17 -5.37 -31.45 -2.19
CA ARG A 17 -6.12 -31.92 -3.37
C ARG A 17 -5.36 -33.09 -4.00
N LYS A 18 -5.87 -34.32 -3.82
CA LYS A 18 -5.32 -35.55 -4.42
C LYS A 18 -6.04 -35.85 -5.74
N ASP A 19 -5.29 -36.24 -6.77
CA ASP A 19 -5.80 -36.69 -8.08
C ASP A 19 -6.77 -35.70 -8.78
N ASP A 20 -6.42 -34.41 -8.75
CA ASP A 20 -7.22 -33.34 -9.34
C ASP A 20 -7.00 -33.20 -10.85
N VAL A 21 -8.05 -32.82 -11.58
CA VAL A 21 -7.96 -32.57 -13.03
C VAL A 21 -7.27 -31.23 -13.27
N ASP A 22 -6.37 -31.18 -14.26
CA ASP A 22 -5.79 -29.91 -14.72
C ASP A 22 -6.90 -29.02 -15.30
N SER A 23 -7.13 -27.86 -14.68
CA SER A 23 -8.20 -26.92 -15.05
C SER A 23 -8.12 -26.50 -16.52
N THR A 24 -6.94 -26.51 -17.14
CA THR A 24 -6.77 -26.20 -18.57
C THR A 24 -7.37 -27.26 -19.50
N ARG A 25 -7.53 -28.50 -19.02
CA ARG A 25 -8.10 -29.62 -19.78
C ARG A 25 -9.61 -29.77 -19.62
N ILE A 26 -10.21 -29.07 -18.65
CA ILE A 26 -11.66 -29.15 -18.38
C ILE A 26 -12.51 -28.87 -19.65
N PRO A 27 -12.24 -27.81 -20.45
CA PRO A 27 -13.02 -27.56 -21.66
C PRO A 27 -12.94 -28.72 -22.66
N GLN A 28 -11.74 -29.29 -22.84
CA GLN A 28 -11.54 -30.42 -23.75
C GLN A 28 -12.32 -31.66 -23.30
N HIS A 29 -12.36 -31.95 -21.99
CA HIS A 29 -13.14 -33.08 -21.46
C HIS A 29 -14.64 -32.98 -21.77
N TYR A 30 -15.21 -31.78 -21.72
CA TYR A 30 -16.61 -31.56 -22.15
C TYR A 30 -16.78 -31.74 -23.66
N PHE A 31 -15.87 -31.20 -24.48
CA PHE A 31 -15.97 -31.36 -25.93
C PHE A 31 -15.82 -32.81 -26.39
N ASP A 32 -14.91 -33.56 -25.77
CA ASP A 32 -14.71 -34.98 -26.08
C ASP A 32 -15.99 -35.77 -25.79
N TYR A 33 -16.61 -35.54 -24.63
CA TYR A 33 -17.90 -36.16 -24.28
C TYR A 33 -19.02 -35.81 -25.29
N LEU A 34 -19.15 -34.52 -25.66
CA LEU A 34 -20.15 -34.09 -26.63
C LEU A 34 -19.95 -34.68 -28.04
N ARG A 35 -18.73 -35.07 -28.39
CA ARG A 35 -18.39 -35.76 -29.65
C ARG A 35 -18.52 -37.28 -29.56
N GLY A 36 -19.11 -37.81 -28.48
CA GLY A 36 -19.30 -39.25 -28.27
C GLY A 36 -18.13 -39.94 -27.55
N GLY A 37 -17.19 -39.18 -27.00
CA GLY A 37 -16.11 -39.69 -26.16
C GLY A 37 -16.59 -40.20 -24.79
N PRO A 38 -15.72 -40.88 -24.03
CA PRO A 38 -16.10 -41.51 -22.77
C PRO A 38 -16.47 -40.47 -21.70
N VAL A 39 -17.44 -40.81 -20.84
CA VAL A 39 -17.90 -39.95 -19.72
C VAL A 39 -16.91 -39.92 -18.54
N ALA A 40 -16.03 -40.91 -18.43
CA ALA A 40 -15.13 -41.08 -17.28
C ALA A 40 -14.30 -39.82 -16.90
N PRO A 41 -13.76 -39.01 -17.84
CA PRO A 41 -13.05 -37.77 -17.50
C PRO A 41 -13.94 -36.71 -16.84
N LEU A 42 -15.24 -36.65 -17.15
CA LEU A 42 -16.16 -35.68 -16.56
C LEU A 42 -16.37 -35.92 -15.06
N ALA A 43 -16.27 -37.16 -14.59
CA ALA A 43 -16.32 -37.45 -13.15
C ALA A 43 -15.18 -36.74 -12.40
N GLY A 44 -14.00 -36.60 -13.03
CA GLY A 44 -12.89 -35.81 -12.49
C GLY A 44 -13.21 -34.32 -12.41
N VAL A 45 -13.84 -33.78 -13.45
CA VAL A 45 -14.29 -32.37 -13.49
C VAL A 45 -15.33 -32.08 -12.39
N VAL A 46 -16.29 -32.99 -12.17
CA VAL A 46 -17.29 -32.83 -11.11
C VAL A 46 -16.64 -32.84 -9.73
N ARG A 47 -15.65 -33.72 -9.49
CA ARG A 47 -14.87 -33.73 -8.24
C ARG A 47 -14.08 -32.43 -8.05
N HIS A 48 -13.44 -31.93 -9.11
CA HIS A 48 -12.75 -30.65 -9.10
C HIS A 48 -13.67 -29.51 -8.67
N ASN A 49 -14.81 -29.36 -9.36
CA ASN A 49 -15.80 -28.32 -9.06
C ASN A 49 -16.36 -28.44 -7.63
N GLN A 50 -16.59 -29.67 -7.16
CA GLN A 50 -17.02 -29.90 -5.78
C GLN A 50 -15.98 -29.38 -4.77
N MET A 51 -14.69 -29.63 -5.02
CA MET A 51 -13.63 -29.11 -4.16
C MET A 51 -13.52 -27.58 -4.22
N ASP A 52 -13.69 -26.98 -5.39
CA ASP A 52 -13.67 -25.52 -5.54
C ASP A 52 -14.82 -24.86 -4.79
N LEU A 53 -16.04 -25.39 -4.90
CA LEU A 53 -17.20 -24.86 -4.16
C LEU A 53 -16.97 -24.93 -2.65
N ARG A 54 -16.39 -26.02 -2.14
CA ARG A 54 -16.06 -26.11 -0.72
C ARG A 54 -14.91 -25.16 -0.33
N GLY A 55 -13.90 -25.02 -1.18
CA GLY A 55 -12.80 -24.07 -0.98
C GLY A 55 -13.29 -22.62 -0.93
N LEU A 56 -14.21 -22.25 -1.82
CA LEU A 56 -14.87 -20.94 -1.81
C LEU A 56 -15.70 -20.73 -0.55
N ALA A 57 -16.43 -21.74 -0.09
CA ALA A 57 -17.18 -21.66 1.17
C ALA A 57 -16.23 -21.50 2.39
N ALA A 58 -15.11 -22.22 2.41
CA ALA A 58 -14.10 -22.09 3.46
C ALA A 58 -13.43 -20.70 3.44
N LEU A 59 -13.07 -20.19 2.26
CA LEU A 59 -12.51 -18.85 2.07
C LEU A 59 -13.51 -17.78 2.51
N PHE A 60 -14.79 -17.93 2.14
CA PHE A 60 -15.86 -17.06 2.62
C PHE A 60 -15.95 -17.07 4.15
N GLY A 61 -15.91 -18.25 4.78
CA GLY A 61 -15.88 -18.39 6.23
C GLY A 61 -14.67 -17.68 6.88
N LYS A 62 -13.47 -17.85 6.31
CA LYS A 62 -12.24 -17.17 6.76
C LYS A 62 -12.39 -15.65 6.68
N ILE A 63 -12.84 -15.12 5.54
CA ILE A 63 -13.03 -13.68 5.35
C ILE A 63 -14.07 -13.12 6.33
N ASN A 64 -15.20 -13.81 6.52
CA ASN A 64 -16.22 -13.36 7.47
C ASN A 64 -15.70 -13.33 8.92
N ARG A 65 -14.89 -14.32 9.31
CA ARG A 65 -14.22 -14.33 10.61
C ARG A 65 -13.30 -13.12 10.74
N MET A 66 -12.42 -12.90 9.78
CA MET A 66 -11.52 -11.73 9.74
C MET A 66 -12.27 -10.39 9.84
N LEU A 67 -13.42 -10.28 9.17
CA LEU A 67 -14.24 -9.07 9.20
C LEU A 67 -14.99 -8.87 10.53
N SER A 68 -15.32 -9.96 11.22
CA SER A 68 -16.07 -9.94 12.48
C SER A 68 -15.16 -9.81 13.71
N ASP A 69 -13.88 -10.17 13.57
CA ASP A 69 -12.92 -10.09 14.66
C ASP A 69 -12.68 -8.65 15.14
N SER A 70 -12.44 -8.51 16.45
CA SER A 70 -12.07 -7.24 17.05
C SER A 70 -10.70 -6.77 16.54
N ALA A 71 -10.44 -5.47 16.69
CA ALA A 71 -9.17 -4.88 16.24
C ALA A 71 -7.93 -5.54 16.88
N ASP A 72 -8.07 -6.08 18.09
CA ASP A 72 -6.98 -6.72 18.84
C ASP A 72 -6.55 -8.04 18.21
N ARG A 73 -7.48 -8.76 17.57
CA ARG A 73 -7.21 -10.04 16.90
C ARG A 73 -6.69 -9.90 15.48
N LEU A 74 -6.69 -8.68 14.95
CA LEU A 74 -6.18 -8.42 13.59
C LEU A 74 -4.68 -8.78 13.47
N GLY A 75 -3.92 -8.69 14.56
CA GLY A 75 -2.50 -9.07 14.57
C GLY A 75 -2.23 -10.56 14.31
N GLU A 76 -3.26 -11.42 14.32
CA GLU A 76 -3.16 -12.85 13.99
C GLU A 76 -3.08 -13.10 12.47
N TYR A 77 -3.35 -12.09 11.64
CA TYR A 77 -3.42 -12.22 10.19
C TYR A 77 -2.14 -11.77 9.48
N ASP A 78 -1.90 -12.32 8.29
CA ASP A 78 -0.75 -11.95 7.45
C ASP A 78 -0.85 -10.50 6.96
N SER A 79 0.28 -9.87 6.68
CA SER A 79 0.37 -8.46 6.32
C SER A 79 -0.45 -8.11 5.06
N LEU A 80 -0.46 -8.98 4.06
CA LEU A 80 -1.26 -8.80 2.84
C LEU A 80 -2.77 -8.88 3.10
N ASP A 81 -3.18 -9.82 3.95
CA ASP A 81 -4.56 -10.00 4.39
C ASP A 81 -5.03 -8.74 5.15
N LEU A 82 -4.19 -8.22 6.06
CA LEU A 82 -4.44 -6.98 6.80
C LEU A 82 -4.53 -5.74 5.91
N PHE A 83 -3.65 -5.63 4.91
CA PHE A 83 -3.76 -4.53 3.95
C PHE A 83 -5.05 -4.63 3.11
N GLY A 84 -5.47 -5.85 2.75
CA GLY A 84 -6.76 -6.12 2.13
C GLY A 84 -7.94 -5.66 3.00
N LEU A 85 -7.92 -6.04 4.29
CA LEU A 85 -8.91 -5.63 5.29
C LEU A 85 -8.96 -4.11 5.46
N SER A 86 -7.81 -3.45 5.55
CA SER A 86 -7.74 -1.99 5.66
C SER A 86 -8.51 -1.30 4.53
N ARG A 87 -8.26 -1.72 3.28
CA ARG A 87 -8.96 -1.19 2.10
C ARG A 87 -10.45 -1.52 2.13
N PHE A 88 -10.83 -2.66 2.67
CA PHE A 88 -12.24 -3.03 2.83
C PHE A 88 -12.93 -2.08 3.83
N PHE A 89 -12.36 -1.91 5.02
CA PHE A 89 -12.91 -1.01 6.04
C PHE A 89 -12.97 0.44 5.56
N GLU A 90 -11.94 0.91 4.84
CA GLU A 90 -11.95 2.25 4.24
C GLU A 90 -13.14 2.45 3.30
N ARG A 91 -13.42 1.48 2.41
CA ARG A 91 -14.58 1.54 1.49
C ARG A 91 -15.93 1.49 2.23
N ARG A 92 -15.97 0.93 3.43
CA ARG A 92 -17.17 0.86 4.28
C ARG A 92 -17.32 2.08 5.20
N GLY A 93 -16.36 3.01 5.18
CA GLY A 93 -16.35 4.19 6.04
C GLY A 93 -15.82 3.95 7.45
N ASP A 94 -15.41 2.72 7.80
CA ASP A 94 -14.83 2.39 9.10
C ASP A 94 -13.34 2.81 9.13
N SER A 95 -13.14 4.11 9.32
CA SER A 95 -11.81 4.73 9.26
C SER A 95 -10.91 4.33 10.44
N ALA A 96 -11.47 3.84 11.54
CA ALA A 96 -10.71 3.41 12.70
C ALA A 96 -10.09 2.03 12.45
N ARG A 97 -10.91 1.03 12.06
CA ARG A 97 -10.40 -0.32 11.74
C ARG A 97 -9.49 -0.30 10.51
N ALA A 98 -9.78 0.56 9.53
CA ALA A 98 -8.93 0.73 8.35
C ALA A 98 -7.51 1.17 8.72
N ASP A 99 -7.39 2.11 9.66
CA ASP A 99 -6.11 2.64 10.13
C ASP A 99 -5.29 1.59 10.87
N ILE A 100 -5.93 0.91 11.83
CA ILE A 100 -5.30 -0.13 12.65
C ILE A 100 -4.78 -1.26 11.76
N ALA A 101 -5.62 -1.78 10.87
CA ALA A 101 -5.23 -2.87 9.96
C ALA A 101 -4.07 -2.46 9.03
N CYS A 102 -4.06 -1.23 8.52
CA CYS A 102 -2.98 -0.76 7.65
C CYS A 102 -1.66 -0.58 8.41
N ALA A 103 -1.73 -0.01 9.61
CA ALA A 103 -0.55 0.18 10.47
C ALA A 103 0.06 -1.17 10.86
N GLN A 104 -0.76 -2.14 11.26
CA GLN A 104 -0.31 -3.50 11.56
C GLN A 104 0.30 -4.19 10.33
N ALA A 105 -0.34 -4.08 9.16
CA ALA A 105 0.23 -4.61 7.91
C ALA A 105 1.63 -4.06 7.62
N LEU A 106 1.83 -2.75 7.80
CA LEU A 106 3.13 -2.10 7.62
C LEU A 106 4.17 -2.55 8.65
N ALA A 107 3.75 -2.78 9.90
CA ALA A 107 4.61 -3.24 10.99
C ALA A 107 5.08 -4.69 10.78
N LEU A 108 4.20 -5.57 10.29
CA LEU A 108 4.52 -6.97 9.97
C LEU A 108 5.40 -7.12 8.72
N GLY A 109 5.50 -6.06 7.91
CA GLY A 109 6.27 -6.05 6.67
C GLY A 109 5.42 -6.44 5.46
N LEU A 110 5.41 -5.55 4.48
CA LEU A 110 4.72 -5.74 3.20
C LEU A 110 5.76 -5.85 2.07
N PRO A 111 5.45 -6.61 0.99
CA PRO A 111 6.24 -6.58 -0.25
C PRO A 111 6.44 -5.14 -0.74
N GLY A 112 7.60 -4.83 -1.32
CA GLY A 112 7.98 -3.47 -1.69
C GLY A 112 6.99 -2.77 -2.64
N ASP A 113 6.39 -3.51 -3.57
CA ASP A 113 5.36 -3.04 -4.52
C ASP A 113 4.00 -2.75 -3.85
N VAL A 114 3.78 -3.28 -2.64
CA VAL A 114 2.57 -3.05 -1.84
C VAL A 114 2.81 -2.01 -0.75
N ARG A 115 3.98 -2.02 -0.11
CA ARG A 115 4.35 -1.16 1.03
C ARG A 115 4.10 0.32 0.74
N GLY A 116 4.56 0.83 -0.41
CA GLY A 116 4.33 2.24 -0.78
C GLY A 116 2.85 2.60 -0.95
N ARG A 117 2.02 1.66 -1.45
CA ARG A 117 0.56 1.86 -1.52
C ARG A 117 -0.08 1.91 -0.12
N ALA A 118 0.37 1.05 0.79
CA ALA A 118 -0.09 1.04 2.18
C ALA A 118 0.29 2.34 2.92
N GLN A 119 1.54 2.79 2.81
CA GLN A 119 1.99 4.06 3.41
C GLN A 119 1.18 5.26 2.88
N ARG A 120 0.94 5.33 1.56
CA ARG A 120 0.07 6.37 0.98
C ARG A 120 -1.35 6.33 1.56
N GLY A 121 -1.93 5.14 1.67
CA GLY A 121 -3.25 4.94 2.27
C GLY A 121 -3.29 5.41 3.72
N LEU A 122 -2.33 4.98 4.54
CA LEU A 122 -2.24 5.33 5.96
C LEU A 122 -2.06 6.85 6.16
N ALA A 123 -1.14 7.48 5.43
CA ALA A 123 -0.95 8.92 5.50
C ALA A 123 -2.21 9.69 5.03
N GLY A 124 -2.90 9.17 4.00
CA GLY A 124 -4.16 9.72 3.53
C GLY A 124 -5.27 9.66 4.59
N MET A 125 -5.40 8.54 5.29
CA MET A 125 -6.33 8.37 6.42
C MET A 125 -6.03 9.34 7.56
N ALA A 126 -4.78 9.41 8.02
CA ALA A 126 -4.35 10.34 9.06
C ALA A 126 -4.64 11.80 8.67
N LYS A 127 -4.32 12.20 7.43
CA LYS A 127 -4.62 13.54 6.93
C LYS A 127 -6.12 13.86 6.95
N ARG A 128 -6.98 12.91 6.57
CA ARG A 128 -8.45 13.10 6.59
C ARG A 128 -9.01 13.29 8.00
N ARG A 129 -8.39 12.65 9.01
CA ARG A 129 -8.74 12.84 10.42
C ARG A 129 -8.13 14.10 11.06
N GLY A 130 -7.34 14.86 10.32
CA GLY A 130 -6.66 16.05 10.83
C GLY A 130 -5.35 15.77 11.58
N GLU A 131 -4.87 14.53 11.58
CA GLU A 131 -3.61 14.10 12.20
C GLU A 131 -2.42 14.45 11.26
N TYR A 132 -2.23 15.73 10.98
CA TYR A 132 -1.25 16.18 9.98
C TYR A 132 0.20 15.88 10.34
N GLU A 133 0.56 15.94 11.62
CA GLU A 133 1.89 15.57 12.12
C GLU A 133 2.19 14.10 11.87
N ARG A 134 1.24 13.22 12.19
CA ARG A 134 1.36 11.78 11.91
C ARG A 134 1.47 11.50 10.42
N ALA A 135 0.64 12.15 9.59
CA ALA A 135 0.73 12.03 8.14
C ALA A 135 2.10 12.48 7.60
N ALA A 136 2.66 13.56 8.15
CA ALA A 136 4.00 14.03 7.81
C ALA A 136 5.08 13.01 8.17
N GLY A 137 5.04 12.41 9.36
CA GLY A 137 5.97 11.33 9.74
C GLY A 137 5.98 10.18 8.73
N ILE A 138 4.80 9.72 8.32
CA ILE A 138 4.67 8.65 7.31
C ILE A 138 5.25 9.08 5.96
N TRP A 139 4.97 10.31 5.50
CA TRP A 139 5.55 10.81 4.26
C TRP A 139 7.08 10.96 4.33
N GLU A 140 7.64 11.31 5.48
CA GLU A 140 9.10 11.37 5.67
C GLU A 140 9.74 9.99 5.58
N GLU A 141 9.13 8.98 6.17
CA GLU A 141 9.54 7.58 6.02
C GLU A 141 9.50 7.14 4.56
N MET A 142 8.40 7.42 3.85
CA MET A 142 8.29 7.15 2.42
C MET A 142 9.40 7.83 1.61
N VAL A 143 9.72 9.08 1.93
CA VAL A 143 10.78 9.82 1.24
C VAL A 143 12.14 9.17 1.50
N ARG A 144 12.38 8.61 2.68
CA ARG A 144 13.61 7.91 3.05
C ARG A 144 13.74 6.54 2.39
N ASP A 145 12.68 5.74 2.40
CA ASP A 145 12.73 4.31 2.04
C ASP A 145 12.69 4.07 0.53
N SER A 146 11.78 4.72 -0.20
CA SER A 146 11.48 4.37 -1.59
C SER A 146 12.09 5.32 -2.61
N GLY A 147 12.74 6.41 -2.19
CA GLY A 147 13.51 7.33 -3.05
C GLY A 147 12.71 8.11 -4.11
N ASP A 148 11.49 7.69 -4.45
CA ASP A 148 10.75 8.11 -5.65
C ASP A 148 9.30 8.56 -5.38
N GLU A 149 8.99 8.95 -4.14
CA GLU A 149 7.65 9.38 -3.75
C GLU A 149 7.47 10.89 -3.90
N VAL A 150 7.36 11.37 -5.14
CA VAL A 150 7.09 12.80 -5.47
C VAL A 150 5.87 13.32 -4.73
N HIS A 151 4.82 12.51 -4.63
CA HIS A 151 3.60 12.87 -3.91
C HIS A 151 3.88 13.15 -2.42
N ALA A 152 4.70 12.33 -1.76
CA ALA A 152 5.09 12.54 -0.37
C ALA A 152 5.88 13.85 -0.20
N CYS A 153 6.82 14.16 -1.11
CA CYS A 153 7.52 15.46 -1.12
C CYS A 153 6.55 16.64 -1.24
N GLU A 154 5.55 16.56 -2.12
CA GLU A 154 4.54 17.61 -2.28
C GLU A 154 3.71 17.80 -1.01
N GLN A 155 3.25 16.71 -0.39
CA GLN A 155 2.48 16.78 0.85
C GLN A 155 3.32 17.35 2.02
N LEU A 156 4.59 16.97 2.13
CA LEU A 156 5.52 17.52 3.12
C LEU A 156 5.76 19.01 2.91
N ALA A 157 5.96 19.44 1.67
CA ALA A 157 6.09 20.86 1.36
C ALA A 157 4.84 21.66 1.77
N ILE A 158 3.64 21.10 1.55
CA ILE A 158 2.37 21.70 2.00
C ILE A 158 2.29 21.75 3.53
N TYR A 159 2.64 20.65 4.20
CA TYR A 159 2.58 20.54 5.65
C TYR A 159 3.51 21.56 6.32
N TYR A 160 4.79 21.60 5.94
CA TYR A 160 5.77 22.52 6.52
C TYR A 160 5.43 23.99 6.23
N GLU A 161 4.90 24.30 5.03
CA GLU A 161 4.48 25.66 4.69
C GLU A 161 3.25 26.11 5.50
N ARG A 162 2.20 25.28 5.55
CA ARG A 162 0.88 25.70 6.04
C ARG A 162 0.67 25.45 7.53
N ARG A 163 1.19 24.34 8.06
CA ARG A 163 0.95 23.87 9.44
C ARG A 163 2.14 24.19 10.34
N ALA A 164 3.31 23.63 10.06
CA ALA A 164 4.50 23.83 10.90
C ALA A 164 5.12 25.25 10.76
N LYS A 165 4.72 26.01 9.73
CA LYS A 165 5.25 27.35 9.39
C LYS A 165 6.77 27.38 9.17
N ASP A 166 7.36 26.23 8.85
CA ASP A 166 8.77 26.10 8.52
C ASP A 166 8.96 26.25 7.01
N SER A 167 9.29 27.49 6.60
CA SER A 167 9.46 27.82 5.18
C SER A 167 10.72 27.18 4.59
N GLU A 168 11.72 26.89 5.42
CA GLU A 168 12.98 26.27 4.99
C GLU A 168 12.75 24.81 4.63
N ARG A 169 12.18 24.02 5.54
CA ARG A 169 11.86 22.61 5.26
C ARG A 169 10.83 22.48 4.14
N ALA A 170 9.86 23.38 4.06
CA ALA A 170 8.90 23.40 2.95
C ALA A 170 9.60 23.55 1.58
N LEU A 171 10.63 24.42 1.51
CA LEU A 171 11.39 24.64 0.30
C LEU A 171 12.29 23.44 -0.03
N GLU A 172 12.91 22.83 0.99
CA GLU A 172 13.71 21.61 0.83
C GLU A 172 12.90 20.48 0.19
N TYR A 173 11.72 20.17 0.74
CA TYR A 173 10.86 19.12 0.17
C TYR A 173 10.30 19.50 -1.20
N ALA A 174 9.98 20.77 -1.46
CA ALA A 174 9.54 21.21 -2.78
C ALA A 174 10.63 20.97 -3.85
N LYS A 175 11.88 21.35 -3.54
CA LYS A 175 13.05 21.12 -4.42
C LYS A 175 13.35 19.64 -4.59
N LEU A 176 13.25 18.85 -3.51
CA LEU A 176 13.43 17.40 -3.56
C LEU A 176 12.39 16.74 -4.49
N GLY A 177 11.13 17.14 -4.40
CA GLY A 177 10.06 16.67 -5.30
C GLY A 177 10.36 16.98 -6.77
N LEU A 178 10.82 18.19 -7.08
CA LEU A 178 11.23 18.57 -8.44
C LEU A 178 12.42 17.74 -8.95
N ALA A 179 13.43 17.51 -8.09
CA ALA A 179 14.58 16.69 -8.45
C ALA A 179 14.17 15.25 -8.77
N ARG A 180 13.24 14.67 -7.99
CA ARG A 180 12.70 13.32 -8.24
C ARG A 180 11.88 13.25 -9.52
N LEU A 181 11.00 14.22 -9.77
CA LEU A 181 10.24 14.32 -11.03
C LEU A 181 11.15 14.35 -12.26
N ARG A 182 12.25 15.10 -12.19
CA ARG A 182 13.23 15.16 -13.28
C ARG A 182 13.88 13.78 -13.51
N ARG A 183 14.24 13.07 -12.44
CA ARG A 183 14.79 11.70 -12.53
C ARG A 183 13.79 10.72 -13.15
N GLN A 184 12.52 10.77 -12.75
CA GLN A 184 11.46 9.93 -13.31
C GLN A 184 11.30 10.12 -14.82
N ARG A 185 11.47 11.35 -15.32
CA ARG A 185 11.39 11.66 -16.76
C ARG A 185 12.60 11.17 -17.56
N THR A 186 13.78 11.16 -16.95
CA THR A 186 15.02 10.73 -17.60
C THR A 186 15.25 9.21 -17.52
N ALA A 187 14.56 8.52 -16.60
CA ALA A 187 14.66 7.07 -16.47
C ALA A 187 14.04 6.39 -17.71
N PRO A 188 14.74 5.43 -18.35
CA PRO A 188 14.18 4.67 -19.47
C PRO A 188 12.99 3.85 -18.96
N SER A 189 11.78 4.38 -19.13
CA SER A 189 10.55 3.77 -18.64
C SER A 189 9.70 3.33 -19.82
N GLY A 190 9.33 2.04 -19.88
CA GLY A 190 8.38 1.47 -20.84
C GLY A 190 6.93 1.97 -20.71
N HIS A 191 6.74 3.13 -20.06
CA HIS A 191 5.46 3.79 -19.80
C HIS A 191 5.33 5.11 -20.57
N ALA A 192 6.10 5.29 -21.64
CA ALA A 192 6.15 6.50 -22.46
C ALA A 192 4.80 6.93 -23.06
N HIS A 193 3.74 6.13 -22.89
CA HIS A 193 2.47 6.32 -23.56
C HIS A 193 1.22 6.41 -22.66
N ASP A 194 1.33 6.66 -21.35
CA ASP A 194 0.16 6.95 -20.48
C ASP A 194 -0.07 8.47 -20.34
N PRO A 195 -1.06 9.07 -21.05
CA PRO A 195 -1.36 10.50 -20.96
C PRO A 195 -1.87 10.94 -19.59
N SER A 196 -2.50 10.04 -18.83
CA SER A 196 -3.02 10.32 -17.49
C SER A 196 -1.87 10.51 -16.49
N LEU A 197 -0.86 9.65 -16.57
CA LEU A 197 0.37 9.77 -15.80
C LEU A 197 1.10 11.07 -16.14
N ALA A 198 1.29 11.36 -17.44
CA ALA A 198 1.97 12.58 -17.89
C ALA A 198 1.26 13.85 -17.38
N SER A 199 -0.07 13.90 -17.48
CA SER A 199 -0.87 15.01 -16.99
C SER A 199 -0.76 15.20 -15.47
N ARG A 200 -0.73 14.10 -14.71
CA ARG A 200 -0.54 14.14 -13.26
C ARG A 200 0.83 14.69 -12.90
N LEU A 201 1.90 14.21 -13.53
CA LEU A 201 3.27 14.67 -13.28
C LEU A 201 3.44 16.15 -13.62
N ALA A 202 2.85 16.62 -14.72
CA ALA A 202 2.89 18.03 -15.11
C ALA A 202 2.19 18.94 -14.06
N ARG A 203 1.04 18.53 -13.53
CA ARG A 203 0.36 19.26 -12.44
C ARG A 203 1.21 19.32 -11.18
N GLN A 204 1.82 18.21 -10.79
CA GLN A 204 2.69 18.15 -9.61
C GLN A 204 3.92 19.04 -9.78
N GLU A 205 4.56 19.00 -10.95
CA GLU A 205 5.68 19.89 -11.26
C GLU A 205 5.27 21.36 -11.14
N LYS A 206 4.16 21.75 -11.79
CA LYS A 206 3.64 23.12 -11.72
C LYS A 206 3.47 23.57 -10.26
N HIS A 207 2.79 22.77 -9.44
CA HIS A 207 2.57 23.09 -8.02
C HIS A 207 3.88 23.23 -7.24
N LEU A 208 4.85 22.36 -7.50
CA LEU A 208 6.13 22.37 -6.80
C LEU A 208 6.99 23.57 -7.22
N VAL A 209 7.01 23.94 -8.51
CA VAL A 209 7.70 25.14 -9.03
C VAL A 209 7.10 26.41 -8.44
N GLU A 210 5.77 26.55 -8.49
CA GLU A 210 5.08 27.72 -7.94
C GLU A 210 5.30 27.85 -6.43
N ARG A 211 5.31 26.73 -5.71
CA ARG A 211 5.60 26.69 -4.27
C ARG A 211 7.06 27.03 -3.98
N SER A 212 8.03 26.48 -4.71
CA SER A 212 9.45 26.79 -4.48
C SER A 212 9.74 28.26 -4.73
N ALA A 213 9.24 28.83 -5.83
CA ALA A 213 9.42 30.25 -6.15
C ALA A 213 8.79 31.17 -5.08
N ARG A 214 7.60 30.82 -4.58
CA ARG A 214 6.95 31.57 -3.49
C ARG A 214 7.75 31.50 -2.18
N LEU A 215 8.26 30.33 -1.83
CA LEU A 215 9.03 30.12 -0.60
C LEU A 215 10.41 30.80 -0.67
N GLU A 216 11.05 30.82 -1.84
CA GLU A 216 12.33 31.53 -2.06
C GLU A 216 12.20 33.04 -1.88
N ARG A 217 11.10 33.64 -2.38
CA ARG A 217 10.82 35.07 -2.15
C ARG A 217 10.56 35.40 -0.68
N LYS A 218 10.11 34.43 0.11
CA LYS A 218 9.80 34.60 1.53
C LYS A 218 11.01 34.35 2.43
N ALA A 219 12.07 33.71 1.93
CA ALA A 219 13.25 33.40 2.71
C ALA A 219 14.08 34.67 2.98
N PRO A 220 14.52 34.93 4.23
CA PRO A 220 15.42 36.05 4.51
C PRO A 220 16.77 35.84 3.79
N PRO A 221 17.51 36.92 3.49
CA PRO A 221 18.81 36.83 2.81
C PRO A 221 19.77 35.93 3.60
N ARG A 222 20.55 35.13 2.86
CA ARG A 222 21.43 34.06 3.41
C ARG A 222 22.41 34.54 4.49
N SER A 223 22.70 35.84 4.58
CA SER A 223 23.58 36.47 5.57
C SER A 223 23.03 36.51 7.00
N SER A 224 21.75 36.19 7.23
CA SER A 224 21.10 36.24 8.55
C SER A 224 20.92 34.88 9.23
N ARG A 225 21.42 33.78 8.64
CA ARG A 225 21.22 32.42 9.17
C ARG A 225 22.18 32.12 10.32
N ALA A 226 21.64 32.10 11.54
CA ALA A 226 22.32 31.48 12.69
C ALA A 226 22.49 29.96 12.45
N PRO A 227 23.57 29.34 12.98
CA PRO A 227 23.77 27.90 12.82
C PRO A 227 22.65 27.11 13.49
N ARG A 228 22.19 26.07 12.79
CA ARG A 228 21.09 25.18 13.21
C ARG A 228 21.36 24.64 14.62
N ARG A 229 20.49 24.93 15.60
CA ARG A 229 20.38 24.11 16.81
C ARG A 229 19.86 22.74 16.36
N GLY A 230 20.68 21.70 16.54
CA GLY A 230 20.27 20.33 16.30
C GLY A 230 18.97 20.03 17.04
N ALA A 231 18.08 19.28 16.40
CA ALA A 231 16.93 18.70 17.07
C ALA A 231 17.40 17.95 18.34
N PRO A 232 16.66 18.01 19.46
CA PRO A 232 16.95 17.15 20.59
C PRO A 232 16.91 15.71 20.09
N GLY A 233 18.00 14.97 20.32
CA GLY A 233 18.08 13.55 20.00
C GLY A 233 16.87 12.83 20.56
N ALA A 234 16.31 11.94 19.75
CA ALA A 234 15.30 10.99 20.18
C ALA A 234 15.78 10.33 21.48
N ALA A 235 15.04 10.56 22.56
CA ALA A 235 15.25 9.85 23.81
C ALA A 235 15.10 8.35 23.52
N GLU A 236 16.10 7.58 23.93
CA GLU A 236 16.07 6.12 23.91
C GLU A 236 14.77 5.62 24.54
N PRO A 237 14.09 4.63 23.94
CA PRO A 237 12.98 3.98 24.62
C PRO A 237 13.56 3.21 25.81
N LYS A 238 13.28 3.69 27.02
CA LYS A 238 13.47 2.91 28.25
C LYS A 238 12.67 1.62 28.09
N ALA A 239 13.36 0.51 27.95
CA ALA A 239 12.79 -0.82 28.06
C ALA A 239 12.15 -0.94 29.45
N ASN A 240 10.82 -0.94 29.50
CA ASN A 240 10.11 -1.29 30.71
C ASN A 240 9.83 -2.79 30.64
N SER A 241 10.73 -3.59 31.21
CA SER A 241 10.47 -5.00 31.50
C SER A 241 9.55 -5.09 32.70
N ALA A 242 8.25 -4.93 32.47
CA ALA A 242 7.22 -5.37 33.39
C ALA A 242 5.91 -5.40 32.62
N LEU A 243 5.51 -6.58 32.17
CA LEU A 243 4.20 -7.19 32.39
C LEU A 243 4.14 -8.46 31.54
N TRP A 244 3.78 -9.54 32.22
CA TRP A 244 3.51 -10.87 31.70
C TRP A 244 2.35 -10.86 30.71
#